data_AF-A0A1Y4SZA1-F1
#
_entry.id   AF-A0A1Y4SZA1-F1
#
_cell.length_a   1.000
_cell.length_b   1.000
_cell.length_c   1.000
_cell.angle_alpha   90.00
_cell.angle_beta   90.00
_cell.angle_gamma   90.00
#
_symmetry.space_group_name_H-M   'P 1'
#
loop_
_entity.id
_entity.type
_entity.pdbx_description
1 polymer ?
#
loop_
_entity_poly.entity_id
_entity_poly.type
_entity_poly.pdbx_seq_one_letter_code
_entity_poly.pdbx_strand_id
1 'polypeptide(L)'
;MKAKSYVGALYQIIFGFIFIVFDIRIQTIQFLPDWIGYYLFYKAIDVIGEYEESTKLLRPLIVILGVYNGIVWILMIINVSIESFDMLQLFMNIISIYIQFQLLTNISNIALSHHFEKESKRLNILRTMNVISVTFVSFPARWVFIQYVQIIITLFYIVIVVLLILTLIAYAKKEKT
;
A
#
# COMPACT_ATOMS: atom_id res chain seq x y z
N MET A 1 -26.31 7.48 -2.90
CA MET A 1 -25.46 7.48 -1.68
C MET A 1 -24.23 6.58 -1.79
N LYS A 2 -24.33 5.36 -2.33
CA LYS A 2 -23.19 4.42 -2.45
C LYS A 2 -21.98 4.95 -3.22
N ALA A 3 -22.16 5.57 -4.40
CA ALA A 3 -21.05 6.10 -5.20
C ALA A 3 -20.21 7.18 -4.47
N LYS A 4 -20.85 8.12 -3.75
CA LYS A 4 -20.13 9.15 -2.96
C LYS A 4 -19.33 8.53 -1.81
N SER A 5 -19.85 7.45 -1.22
CA SER A 5 -19.15 6.68 -0.18
C SER A 5 -17.93 5.95 -0.77
N TYR A 6 -18.10 5.32 -1.93
CA TYR A 6 -17.04 4.58 -2.62
C TYR A 6 -15.88 5.47 -3.09
N VAL A 7 -16.16 6.63 -3.69
CA VAL A 7 -15.12 7.60 -4.06
C VAL A 7 -14.35 8.07 -2.81
N GLY A 8 -15.04 8.28 -1.68
CA GLY A 8 -14.40 8.58 -0.40
C GLY A 8 -13.45 7.47 0.08
N ALA A 9 -13.88 6.21 -0.05
CA ALA A 9 -13.06 5.04 0.26
C ALA A 9 -11.82 4.95 -0.66
N LEU A 10 -11.97 5.23 -1.97
CA LEU A 10 -10.82 5.28 -2.89
C LEU A 10 -9.79 6.34 -2.47
N TYR A 11 -10.23 7.52 -2.03
CA TYR A 11 -9.31 8.54 -1.51
C TYR A 11 -8.61 8.09 -0.22
N GLN A 12 -9.31 7.39 0.68
CA GLN A 12 -8.68 6.78 1.86
C GLN A 12 -7.59 5.77 1.45
N ILE A 13 -7.85 4.93 0.44
CA ILE A 13 -6.83 4.03 -0.11
C ILE A 13 -5.65 4.81 -0.72
N ILE A 14 -5.91 5.86 -1.50
CA ILE A 14 -4.86 6.68 -2.11
C ILE A 14 -3.94 7.29 -1.03
N PHE A 15 -4.52 7.92 -0.02
CA PHE A 15 -3.74 8.46 1.10
C PHE A 15 -3.05 7.33 1.88
N GLY A 16 -3.69 6.18 2.05
CA GLY A 16 -3.08 5.02 2.69
C GLY A 16 -1.80 4.57 2.01
N PHE A 17 -1.79 4.49 0.68
CA PHE A 17 -0.57 4.21 -0.09
C PHE A 17 0.51 5.27 0.13
N ILE A 18 0.15 6.56 0.23
CA ILE A 18 1.11 7.62 0.49
C ILE A 18 1.81 7.41 1.84
N PHE A 19 1.05 7.12 2.90
CA PHE A 19 1.61 6.88 4.22
C PHE A 19 2.48 5.61 4.29
N ILE A 20 2.10 4.53 3.59
CA ILE A 20 2.82 3.25 3.65
C ILE A 20 4.10 3.26 2.80
N VAL A 21 4.11 3.98 1.67
CA VAL A 21 5.25 3.92 0.73
C VAL A 21 6.27 5.02 0.99
N PHE A 22 5.84 6.23 1.32
CA PHE A 22 6.76 7.36 1.48
C PHE A 22 7.28 7.44 2.91
N ASP A 23 8.42 6.79 3.14
CA ASP A 23 9.14 6.84 4.41
C ASP A 23 9.92 8.15 4.56
N ILE A 24 9.24 9.19 5.05
CA ILE A 24 9.85 10.48 5.38
C ILE A 24 10.18 10.47 6.88
N ARG A 25 11.47 10.52 7.22
CA ARG A 25 11.95 10.53 8.61
C ARG A 25 12.56 11.87 8.99
N ILE A 26 12.29 12.30 10.23
CA ILE A 26 12.97 13.40 10.90
C ILE A 26 13.75 12.76 12.06
N GLN A 27 15.08 12.75 11.95
CA GLN A 27 15.94 11.96 12.84
C GLN A 27 15.52 10.47 12.82
N THR A 28 15.14 9.91 13.97
CA THR A 28 14.69 8.53 14.13
C THR A 28 13.18 8.36 13.96
N ILE A 29 12.41 9.46 13.96
CA ILE A 29 10.96 9.44 13.96
C ILE A 29 10.42 9.51 12.53
N GLN A 30 9.51 8.61 12.19
CA GLN A 30 8.80 8.63 10.92
C GLN A 30 7.70 9.71 10.94
N PHE A 31 7.80 10.69 10.04
CA PHE A 31 6.86 11.81 9.90
C PHE A 31 5.55 11.40 9.22
N LEU A 32 5.61 10.42 8.31
CA LEU A 32 4.45 9.76 7.72
C LEU A 32 4.37 8.33 8.27
N PRO A 33 3.70 8.09 9.39
CA PRO A 33 3.70 6.77 10.02
C PRO A 33 2.85 5.78 9.21
N ASP A 34 3.42 4.63 8.88
CA ASP A 34 2.75 3.59 8.07
C ASP A 34 1.42 3.13 8.69
N TRP A 35 1.33 3.13 10.02
CA TRP A 35 0.12 2.72 10.75
C TRP A 35 -1.10 3.58 10.39
N ILE A 36 -0.89 4.87 10.05
CA ILE A 36 -1.96 5.75 9.57
C ILE A 36 -2.48 5.25 8.23
N GLY A 37 -1.59 4.76 7.36
CA GLY A 37 -2.01 4.20 6.08
C GLY A 37 -2.85 2.93 6.23
N TYR A 38 -2.47 2.03 7.14
CA TYR A 38 -3.29 0.86 7.46
C TYR A 38 -4.62 1.24 8.13
N TYR A 39 -4.64 2.29 8.95
CA TYR A 39 -5.89 2.82 9.50
C TYR A 39 -6.82 3.36 8.41
N LEU A 40 -6.28 4.05 7.40
CA LEU A 40 -7.05 4.49 6.24
C LEU A 40 -7.58 3.32 5.41
N PHE A 41 -6.77 2.27 5.20
CA PHE A 41 -7.22 1.03 4.57
C PHE A 41 -8.37 0.39 5.34
N TYR A 42 -8.25 0.32 6.67
CA TYR A 42 -9.30 -0.24 7.54
C TYR A 42 -10.62 0.52 7.39
N LYS A 43 -10.60 1.85 7.30
CA LYS A 43 -11.82 2.65 7.10
C LYS A 43 -12.47 2.43 5.73
N ALA A 44 -11.68 2.13 4.72
CA ALA A 44 -12.15 1.94 3.35
C ALA A 44 -12.67 0.52 3.09
N ILE A 45 -12.11 -0.48 3.79
CA ILE A 45 -12.24 -1.89 3.42
C ILE A 45 -13.69 -2.38 3.38
N ASP A 46 -14.53 -1.92 4.30
CA ASP A 46 -15.94 -2.32 4.37
C ASP A 46 -16.73 -1.76 3.19
N VAL A 47 -16.44 -0.52 2.78
CA VAL A 47 -17.07 0.13 1.61
C VAL A 47 -16.65 -0.55 0.31
N ILE A 48 -15.35 -0.84 0.14
CA ILE A 48 -14.88 -1.61 -1.03
C ILE A 48 -15.46 -3.03 -1.01
N GLY A 49 -15.59 -3.62 0.18
CA GLY A 49 -16.19 -4.93 0.42
C GLY A 49 -17.68 -5.04 0.12
N GLU A 50 -18.41 -3.92 -0.07
CA GLU A 50 -19.78 -3.95 -0.59
C GLU A 50 -19.83 -4.29 -2.09
N TYR A 51 -18.74 -4.04 -2.82
CA TYR A 51 -18.63 -4.28 -4.25
C TYR A 51 -17.84 -5.57 -4.56
N GLU A 52 -16.76 -5.82 -3.82
CA GLU A 52 -15.95 -7.03 -3.96
C GLU A 52 -15.73 -7.69 -2.59
N GLU A 53 -16.49 -8.75 -2.30
CA GLU A 53 -16.56 -9.37 -0.97
C GLU A 53 -15.19 -9.88 -0.47
N SER A 54 -14.33 -10.34 -1.39
CA SER A 54 -12.97 -10.81 -1.07
C SER A 54 -12.13 -9.75 -0.34
N THR A 55 -12.49 -8.47 -0.47
CA THR A 55 -11.84 -7.34 0.20
C THR A 55 -11.96 -7.42 1.72
N LYS A 56 -13.07 -7.97 2.25
CA LYS A 56 -13.30 -8.10 3.69
C LYS A 56 -12.31 -9.05 4.36
N LEU A 57 -11.75 -10.00 3.61
CA LEU A 57 -10.72 -10.92 4.10
C LEU A 57 -9.40 -10.21 4.45
N LEU A 58 -9.18 -9.01 3.91
CA LEU A 58 -7.97 -8.22 4.21
C LEU A 58 -8.05 -7.52 5.57
N ARG A 59 -9.26 -7.33 6.12
CA ARG A 59 -9.47 -6.60 7.37
C ARG A 59 -8.61 -7.09 8.54
N PRO A 60 -8.55 -8.40 8.89
CA PRO A 60 -7.69 -8.87 9.97
C PRO A 60 -6.21 -8.57 9.71
N LEU A 61 -5.74 -8.73 8.46
CA LEU A 61 -4.35 -8.47 8.09
C LEU A 61 -4.01 -6.97 8.19
N ILE A 62 -4.94 -6.10 7.80
CA ILE A 62 -4.80 -4.65 7.91
C ILE A 62 -4.69 -4.25 9.39
N VAL A 63 -5.52 -4.84 10.26
CA VAL A 63 -5.47 -4.58 11.71
C VAL A 63 -4.13 -5.04 12.30
N ILE A 64 -3.67 -6.25 11.95
CA ILE A 64 -2.37 -6.77 12.40
C ILE A 64 -1.24 -5.81 12.02
N LEU A 65 -1.19 -5.37 10.76
CA LEU A 65 -0.15 -4.43 10.31
C LEU A 65 -0.30 -3.05 10.93
N GLY A 66 -1.52 -2.54 11.10
CA GLY A 66 -1.76 -1.25 11.75
C GLY A 66 -1.25 -1.25 13.19
N VAL A 67 -1.56 -2.30 13.97
CA VAL A 67 -1.09 -2.45 15.35
C VAL A 67 0.42 -2.63 15.40
N TYR A 68 0.99 -3.51 14.57
CA TYR A 68 2.43 -3.75 14.52
C TYR A 68 3.21 -2.47 14.22
N ASN A 69 2.84 -1.76 13.15
CA ASN A 69 3.51 -0.51 12.77
C ASN A 69 3.26 0.60 13.80
N GLY A 70 2.11 0.62 14.47
CA GLY A 70 1.82 1.56 15.56
C GLY A 70 2.73 1.34 16.76
N ILE A 71 2.94 0.09 17.18
CA ILE A 71 3.87 -0.26 18.26
C ILE A 71 5.30 0.12 17.88
N VAL A 72 5.75 -0.26 16.68
CA VAL A 72 7.09 0.09 16.15
C VAL A 72 7.31 1.60 16.18
N TRP A 73 6.32 2.38 15.73
CA TRP A 73 6.41 3.84 15.71
C TRP A 73 6.46 4.45 17.12
N ILE A 74 5.67 3.95 18.08
CA ILE A 74 5.73 4.39 19.48
C ILE A 74 7.11 4.11 20.08
N LEU A 75 7.68 2.92 19.83
CA LEU A 75 9.01 2.54 20.31
C LEU A 75 10.10 3.49 19.76
N MET A 76 9.98 3.94 18.50
CA MET A 76 10.89 4.93 17.91
C MET A 76 10.83 6.28 18.65
N ILE A 77 9.66 6.74 19.07
CA ILE A 77 9.49 8.01 19.79
C ILE A 77 10.20 7.98 21.15
N ILE A 78 10.13 6.84 21.85
CA ILE A 78 10.77 6.66 23.15
C ILE A 78 12.24 6.19 23.05
N ASN A 79 12.83 6.21 21.85
CA ASN A 79 14.21 5.81 21.55
C ASN A 79 14.55 4.38 22.01
N VAL A 80 13.57 3.46 22.01
CA VAL A 80 13.83 2.04 22.25
C VAL A 80 14.37 1.43 20.96
N SER A 81 15.58 0.87 21.03
CA SER A 81 16.18 0.15 19.91
C SER A 81 15.36 -1.10 19.61
N ILE A 82 14.74 -1.12 18.43
CA ILE A 82 14.13 -2.33 17.89
C ILE A 82 15.26 -3.09 17.23
N GLU A 83 15.95 -3.96 17.99
CA GLU A 83 16.76 -5.01 17.35
C GLU A 83 15.81 -5.75 16.41
N SER A 84 16.13 -5.72 15.12
CA SER A 84 15.23 -6.19 14.09
C SER A 84 14.92 -7.66 14.34
N PHE A 85 13.67 -7.95 14.67
CA PHE A 85 13.13 -9.30 14.56
C PHE A 85 13.08 -9.63 13.07
N ASP A 86 14.23 -9.94 12.45
CA ASP A 86 14.39 -10.02 11.00
C ASP A 86 13.32 -10.92 10.35
N MET A 87 12.95 -12.01 11.02
CA MET A 87 11.89 -12.93 10.58
C MET A 87 10.47 -12.37 10.75
N LEU A 88 10.18 -11.69 11.87
CA LEU A 88 8.86 -11.07 12.08
C LEU A 88 8.66 -9.92 11.10
N GLN A 89 9.68 -9.09 10.90
CA GLN A 89 9.65 -7.99 9.94
C GLN A 89 9.47 -8.52 8.50
N LEU A 90 10.18 -9.59 8.13
CA LEU A 90 9.97 -10.26 6.84
C LEU A 90 8.53 -10.74 6.67
N PHE A 91 7.96 -11.38 7.70
CA PHE A 91 6.58 -11.85 7.68
C PHE A 91 5.58 -10.69 7.53
N MET A 92 5.78 -9.59 8.26
CA MET A 92 4.95 -8.39 8.14
C MET A 92 5.06 -7.76 6.75
N ASN A 93 6.26 -7.73 6.16
CA ASN A 93 6.46 -7.25 4.79
C ASN A 93 5.69 -8.11 3.77
N ILE A 94 5.74 -9.45 3.89
CA ILE A 94 4.98 -10.36 3.02
C ILE A 94 3.47 -10.10 3.14
N ILE A 95 2.96 -9.92 4.36
CA ILE A 95 1.54 -9.58 4.57
C ILE A 95 1.21 -8.24 3.91
N SER A 96 2.07 -7.22 4.03
CA SER A 96 1.86 -5.92 3.40
C SER A 96 1.78 -6.02 1.88
N ILE A 97 2.73 -6.74 1.27
CA ILE A 97 2.76 -6.98 -0.18
C ILE A 97 1.47 -7.67 -0.64
N TYR A 98 1.03 -8.70 0.10
CA TYR A 98 -0.21 -9.39 -0.19
C TYR A 98 -1.44 -8.48 -0.10
N ILE A 99 -1.56 -7.66 0.95
CA ILE A 99 -2.68 -6.72 1.10
C ILE A 99 -2.71 -5.74 -0.07
N GLN A 100 -1.57 -5.13 -0.42
CA GLN A 100 -1.49 -4.18 -1.52
C GLN A 100 -1.90 -4.83 -2.85
N PHE A 101 -1.41 -6.05 -3.10
CA PHE A 101 -1.78 -6.81 -4.29
C PHE A 101 -3.28 -7.11 -4.34
N GLN A 102 -3.83 -7.74 -3.30
CA GLN A 102 -5.23 -8.15 -3.30
C GLN A 102 -6.16 -6.93 -3.37
N LEU A 103 -5.86 -5.87 -2.62
CA LEU A 103 -6.66 -4.64 -2.63
C LEU A 103 -6.73 -4.01 -4.03
N LEU A 104 -5.60 -3.90 -4.73
CA LEU A 104 -5.58 -3.35 -6.10
C LEU A 104 -6.28 -4.27 -7.11
N THR A 105 -6.24 -5.58 -6.88
CA THR A 105 -6.99 -6.56 -7.70
C THR A 105 -8.49 -6.31 -7.56
N ASN A 106 -8.95 -6.16 -6.33
CA ASN A 106 -10.36 -5.94 -6.02
C ASN A 106 -10.84 -4.61 -6.62
N ILE A 107 -10.06 -3.52 -6.44
CA ILE A 107 -10.37 -2.22 -7.05
C ILE A 107 -10.40 -2.31 -8.59
N SER A 108 -9.49 -3.08 -9.18
CA SER A 108 -9.45 -3.31 -10.62
C SER A 108 -10.65 -4.09 -11.16
N ASN A 109 -11.12 -5.10 -10.41
CA ASN A 109 -12.35 -5.85 -10.73
C ASN A 109 -13.58 -4.94 -10.66
N ILE A 110 -13.67 -4.10 -9.63
CA ILE A 110 -14.76 -3.13 -9.50
C ILE A 110 -14.73 -2.13 -10.66
N ALA A 111 -13.54 -1.60 -11.00
CA ALA A 111 -13.38 -0.70 -12.15
C ALA A 111 -13.85 -1.36 -13.45
N LEU A 112 -13.56 -2.65 -13.66
CA LEU A 112 -14.05 -3.40 -14.81
C LEU A 112 -15.58 -3.53 -14.80
N SER A 113 -16.18 -3.85 -13.65
CA SER A 113 -17.64 -3.96 -13.50
C SER A 113 -18.37 -2.64 -13.76
N HIS A 114 -17.70 -1.51 -13.54
CA HIS A 114 -18.22 -0.17 -13.82
C HIS A 114 -17.85 0.34 -15.23
N HIS A 115 -17.41 -0.55 -16.13
CA HIS A 115 -17.03 -0.23 -17.53
C HIS A 115 -15.80 0.67 -17.69
N PHE A 116 -14.90 0.72 -16.69
CA PHE A 116 -13.61 1.42 -16.78
C PHE A 116 -12.47 0.45 -17.14
N GLU A 117 -12.56 -0.19 -18.31
CA GLU A 117 -11.61 -1.22 -18.78
C GLU A 117 -10.16 -0.73 -18.83
N LYS A 118 -9.96 0.52 -19.25
CA LYS A 118 -8.62 1.13 -19.36
C LYS A 118 -7.96 1.24 -17.99
N GLU A 119 -8.70 1.69 -16.98
CA GLU A 119 -8.23 1.86 -15.60
C GLU A 119 -7.98 0.50 -14.96
N SER A 120 -8.91 -0.46 -15.12
CA SER A 120 -8.74 -1.84 -14.65
C SER A 120 -7.47 -2.48 -15.20
N LYS A 121 -7.26 -2.44 -16.53
CA LYS A 121 -6.06 -2.98 -17.17
C LYS A 121 -4.78 -2.31 -16.65
N ARG A 122 -4.81 -0.99 -16.47
CA ARG A 122 -3.65 -0.23 -15.96
C ARG A 122 -3.35 -0.58 -14.50
N LEU A 123 -4.36 -0.71 -13.65
CA LEU A 123 -4.22 -1.15 -12.26
C LEU A 123 -3.63 -2.56 -12.18
N ASN A 124 -4.09 -3.50 -13.01
CA ASN A 124 -3.56 -4.87 -13.04
C ASN A 124 -2.06 -4.92 -13.38
N ILE A 125 -1.63 -4.13 -14.36
CA ILE A 125 -0.22 -4.01 -14.75
C ILE A 125 0.59 -3.38 -13.60
N LEU A 126 0.16 -2.22 -13.10
CA LEU A 126 0.89 -1.47 -12.09
C LEU A 126 0.97 -2.22 -10.75
N ARG A 127 -0.08 -2.93 -10.35
CA ARG A 127 -0.09 -3.79 -9.18
C ARG A 127 0.96 -4.90 -9.28
N THR A 128 1.06 -5.57 -10.43
CA THR A 128 2.05 -6.63 -10.64
C THR A 128 3.47 -6.06 -10.61
N MET A 129 3.68 -4.92 -11.27
CA MET A 129 4.97 -4.21 -11.23
C MET A 129 5.30 -3.76 -9.79
N ASN A 130 4.32 -3.28 -9.03
CA ASN A 130 4.51 -2.87 -7.64
C ASN A 130 5.00 -4.03 -6.77
N VAL A 131 4.37 -5.21 -6.88
CA VAL A 131 4.81 -6.42 -6.16
C VAL A 131 6.23 -6.82 -6.54
N ILE A 132 6.55 -6.82 -7.83
CA ILE A 132 7.91 -7.15 -8.31
C ILE A 132 8.92 -6.15 -7.72
N SER A 133 8.66 -4.85 -7.87
CA SER A 133 9.55 -3.79 -7.41
C SER A 133 9.75 -3.80 -5.89
N VAL A 134 8.68 -3.88 -5.09
CA VAL A 134 8.79 -3.91 -3.63
C VAL A 134 9.51 -5.18 -3.15
N THR A 135 9.26 -6.33 -3.80
CA THR A 135 9.99 -7.57 -3.49
C THR A 135 11.48 -7.39 -3.73
N PHE A 136 11.89 -6.77 -4.85
CA PHE A 136 13.30 -6.49 -5.12
C PHE A 136 13.93 -5.52 -4.12
N VAL A 137 13.19 -4.48 -3.69
CA VAL A 137 13.66 -3.53 -2.67
C VAL A 137 13.80 -4.20 -1.29
N SER A 138 12.85 -5.06 -0.92
CA SER A 138 12.82 -5.74 0.38
C SER A 138 13.68 -6.99 0.45
N PHE A 139 14.18 -7.50 -0.69
CA PHE A 139 14.98 -8.73 -0.72
C PHE A 139 16.36 -8.49 -0.08
N PRO A 140 16.72 -9.20 1.01
CA PRO A 140 17.99 -9.03 1.71
C PRO A 140 19.16 -9.70 0.97
N ALA A 141 19.10 -9.82 -0.36
CA ALA A 141 20.28 -10.18 -1.11
C ALA A 141 21.31 -9.07 -0.97
N ARG A 142 22.56 -9.49 -0.81
CA ARG A 142 23.72 -8.62 -0.98
C ARG A 142 23.78 -8.10 -2.43
N TRP A 143 22.91 -7.15 -2.81
CA TRP A 143 23.19 -6.17 -3.86
C TRP A 143 24.36 -5.24 -3.48
N VAL A 144 25.01 -5.53 -2.34
CA VAL A 144 26.22 -4.94 -1.74
C VAL A 144 27.33 -4.64 -2.74
N PHE A 145 27.36 -5.26 -3.91
CA PHE A 145 28.39 -4.97 -4.92
C PHE A 145 28.07 -3.77 -5.83
N ILE A 146 26.83 -3.27 -5.92
CA ILE A 146 26.51 -2.14 -6.81
C ILE A 146 25.44 -1.23 -6.19
N GLN A 147 25.88 -0.25 -5.39
CA GLN A 147 25.04 0.83 -4.86
C GLN A 147 24.11 1.45 -5.92
N TYR A 148 24.59 1.58 -7.16
CA TYR A 148 23.81 2.09 -8.28
C TYR A 148 22.58 1.24 -8.62
N VAL A 149 22.66 -0.09 -8.51
CA VAL A 149 21.53 -0.98 -8.79
C VAL A 149 20.42 -0.79 -7.76
N GLN A 150 20.76 -0.66 -6.48
CA GLN A 150 19.77 -0.39 -5.43
C GLN A 150 19.07 0.95 -5.64
N ILE A 151 19.82 1.99 -6.03
CA ILE A 151 19.23 3.31 -6.37
C ILE A 151 18.27 3.17 -7.56
N ILE A 152 18.67 2.48 -8.63
CA ILE A 152 17.83 2.28 -9.82
C ILE A 152 16.54 1.54 -9.46
N ILE A 153 16.62 0.45 -8.70
CA ILE A 153 15.44 -0.33 -8.26
C ILE A 153 14.51 0.53 -7.41
N THR A 154 15.07 1.33 -6.48
CA THR A 154 14.29 2.21 -5.61
C THR A 154 13.59 3.32 -6.41
N LEU A 155 14.29 3.97 -7.35
CA LEU A 155 13.69 4.97 -8.23
C LEU A 155 12.58 4.35 -9.11
N PHE A 156 12.82 3.17 -9.65
CA PHE A 156 11.83 2.45 -10.43
C PHE A 156 10.59 2.13 -9.59
N TYR A 157 10.76 1.65 -8.36
CA TYR A 157 9.67 1.42 -7.41
C TYR A 157 8.86 2.69 -7.15
N ILE A 158 9.51 3.83 -6.88
CA ILE A 158 8.85 5.12 -6.67
C ILE A 158 8.02 5.51 -7.90
N VAL A 159 8.57 5.36 -9.11
CA VAL A 159 7.84 5.65 -10.36
C VAL A 159 6.59 4.79 -10.48
N ILE A 160 6.67 3.49 -10.21
CA ILE A 160 5.52 2.58 -10.26
C ILE A 160 4.44 3.00 -9.26
N VAL A 161 4.81 3.32 -8.02
CA VAL A 161 3.85 3.76 -6.99
C VAL A 161 3.21 5.09 -7.37
N VAL A 162 3.96 6.06 -7.88
CA VAL A 162 3.41 7.34 -8.34
C VAL A 162 2.41 7.11 -9.47
N LEU A 163 2.74 6.27 -10.45
CA LEU A 163 1.82 5.93 -11.55
C LEU A 163 0.56 5.22 -11.05
N LEU A 164 0.69 4.38 -10.02
CA LEU A 164 -0.40 3.66 -9.38
C LEU A 164 -1.35 4.64 -8.66
N ILE A 165 -0.81 5.55 -7.84
CA ILE A 165 -1.56 6.62 -7.18
C ILE A 165 -2.29 7.49 -8.21
N LEU A 166 -1.60 7.91 -9.27
CA LEU A 166 -2.22 8.71 -10.35
C LEU A 166 -3.35 7.96 -11.05
N THR A 167 -3.21 6.65 -11.24
CA THR A 167 -4.26 5.79 -11.84
C THR A 167 -5.47 5.69 -10.92
N LEU A 168 -5.26 5.50 -9.61
CA LEU A 168 -6.33 5.50 -8.62
C LEU A 168 -7.06 6.86 -8.56
N ILE A 169 -6.32 7.98 -8.61
CA ILE A 169 -6.91 9.33 -8.64
C ILE A 169 -7.73 9.53 -9.93
N ALA A 170 -7.21 9.11 -11.08
CA ALA A 170 -7.92 9.22 -12.35
C ALA A 170 -9.21 8.40 -12.34
N TYR A 171 -9.16 7.18 -11.80
CA TYR A 171 -10.32 6.31 -11.62
C TYR A 171 -11.35 6.95 -10.66
N ALA A 172 -10.93 7.41 -9.47
CA ALA A 172 -11.81 8.06 -8.50
C ALA A 172 -12.50 9.32 -9.05
N LYS A 173 -11.82 10.08 -9.93
CA LYS A 173 -12.42 11.24 -10.63
C LYS A 173 -13.49 10.82 -11.64
N LYS A 174 -13.25 9.74 -12.38
CA LYS A 174 -14.23 9.19 -13.34
C LYS A 174 -15.47 8.66 -12.63
N GLU A 175 -15.27 7.91 -11.55
CA GLU A 175 -16.35 7.35 -10.72
C GLU A 175 -17.24 8.42 -10.07
N LYS A 176 -16.71 9.62 -9.87
CA LYS A 176 -17.45 10.77 -9.35
C LYS A 176 -18.35 11.44 -10.40
N THR A 177 -18.05 11.27 -11.69
CA THR A 177 -18.70 11.95 -12.81
C THR A 177 -19.90 11.16 -13.30
#